data_AF-A0A3B9JPH0-F1
#
_entry.id   AF-A0A3B9JPH0-F1
#
_cell.length_a   1.000
_cell.length_b   1.000
_cell.length_c   1.000
_cell.angle_alpha   90.00
_cell.angle_beta   90.00
_cell.angle_gamma   90.00
#
_symmetry.space_group_name_H-M   'P 1'
#
loop_
_entity.id
_entity.type
_entity.pdbx_description
1 polymer ?
#
loop_
_entity_poly.entity_id
_entity_poly.type
_entity_poly.pdbx_seq_one_letter_code
_entity_poly.pdbx_strand_id
1 'polypeptide(L)'
;MAHVVVIGASTGGLPFAYDAKKTLGNDHKVTVISNNPNFNFIPSNPWVAVGWRSEDDISFELAPHLKRKDINLIVGEATEIKPNDNQVMVGDQVVDYDYLVLATGPKLAFDEVKGLGPDGHSVSICTTAHAKVASDEWEDFCENGGGPIAVGAVQGASCFGPAYEFACIMDTDLKKRGIRDKCPMTFITAEPYIGHLGLGGAGDSKGLLESEFRQRHIKWITNA
;
A
#
# COMPACT_ATOMS: atom_id res chain seq x y z
N MET A 1 -11.61 -3.86 34.37
CA MET A 1 -11.63 -4.34 32.97
C MET A 1 -11.42 -3.12 32.08
N ALA A 2 -10.34 -3.09 31.32
CA ALA A 2 -10.09 -2.00 30.37
C ALA A 2 -10.49 -2.43 28.94
N HIS A 3 -10.93 -1.48 28.12
CA HIS A 3 -11.27 -1.68 26.71
C HIS A 3 -10.26 -0.94 25.82
N VAL A 4 -9.46 -1.72 25.09
CA VAL A 4 -8.51 -1.23 24.09
C VAL A 4 -9.16 -1.29 22.70
N VAL A 5 -9.19 -0.15 22.02
CA VAL A 5 -9.67 -0.04 20.63
C VAL A 5 -8.49 0.23 19.70
N VAL A 6 -8.41 -0.52 18.61
CA VAL A 6 -7.42 -0.37 17.55
C VAL A 6 -8.13 0.02 16.27
N ILE A 7 -7.82 1.20 15.71
CA ILE A 7 -8.34 1.61 14.41
C ILE A 7 -7.31 1.25 13.34
N GLY A 8 -7.69 0.35 12.43
CA GLY A 8 -6.85 -0.18 11.36
C GLY A 8 -6.42 -1.64 11.62
N ALA A 9 -6.61 -2.50 10.62
CA ALA A 9 -6.36 -3.94 10.72
C ALA A 9 -5.34 -4.46 9.68
N SER A 10 -4.35 -3.63 9.33
CA SER A 10 -3.26 -3.99 8.42
C SER A 10 -1.95 -4.26 9.19
N THR A 11 -0.79 -4.04 8.56
CA THR A 11 0.55 -4.40 9.05
C THR A 11 0.85 -3.95 10.47
N GLY A 12 0.37 -2.78 10.90
CA GLY A 12 0.59 -2.27 12.26
C GLY A 12 -0.47 -2.73 13.25
N GLY A 13 -1.75 -2.48 12.95
CA GLY A 13 -2.84 -2.67 13.90
C GLY A 13 -3.21 -4.13 14.17
N LEU A 14 -3.09 -5.00 13.16
CA LEU A 14 -3.45 -6.41 13.34
C LEU A 14 -2.49 -7.15 14.29
N PRO A 15 -1.16 -7.08 14.13
CA PRO A 15 -0.23 -7.65 15.11
C PRO A 15 -0.41 -7.02 16.51
N PHE A 16 -0.57 -5.71 16.59
CA PHE A 16 -0.81 -5.03 17.86
C PHE A 16 -2.04 -5.60 18.60
N ALA A 17 -3.16 -5.82 17.90
CA ALA A 17 -4.36 -6.38 18.52
C ALA A 17 -4.12 -7.79 19.08
N TYR A 18 -3.38 -8.64 18.37
CA TYR A 18 -2.99 -9.96 18.86
C TYR A 18 -2.08 -9.89 20.08
N ASP A 19 -1.05 -9.04 20.05
CA ASP A 19 -0.10 -8.88 21.16
C ASP A 19 -0.78 -8.25 22.39
N ALA A 20 -1.65 -7.26 22.19
CA ALA A 20 -2.46 -6.66 23.24
C ALA A 20 -3.36 -7.71 23.90
N LYS A 21 -4.09 -8.51 23.10
CA LYS A 21 -4.95 -9.56 23.65
C LYS A 21 -4.16 -10.62 24.40
N LYS A 22 -3.02 -11.04 23.86
CA LYS A 22 -2.12 -12.02 24.51
C LYS A 22 -1.57 -11.49 25.84
N THR A 23 -1.20 -10.21 25.89
CA THR A 23 -0.55 -9.58 27.06
C THR A 23 -1.55 -9.26 28.16
N LEU A 24 -2.72 -8.74 27.80
CA LEU A 24 -3.76 -8.32 28.75
C LEU A 24 -4.62 -9.50 29.25
N GLY A 25 -4.69 -10.60 28.49
CA GLY A 25 -5.51 -11.75 28.83
C GLY A 25 -7.01 -11.51 28.63
N ASN A 26 -7.83 -12.31 29.32
CA ASN A 26 -9.29 -12.33 29.13
C ASN A 26 -10.05 -11.31 30.01
N ASP A 27 -9.37 -10.69 30.98
CA ASP A 27 -9.96 -9.68 31.87
C ASP A 27 -10.13 -8.30 31.21
N HIS A 28 -9.65 -8.18 29.96
CA HIS A 28 -9.66 -6.95 29.16
C HIS A 28 -10.25 -7.21 27.77
N LYS A 29 -10.92 -6.19 27.24
CA LYS A 29 -11.55 -6.22 25.93
C LYS A 29 -10.63 -5.59 24.89
N VAL A 30 -10.45 -6.27 23.76
CA VAL A 30 -9.76 -5.72 22.58
C VAL A 30 -10.76 -5.68 21.42
N THR A 31 -10.88 -4.53 20.78
CA THR A 31 -11.70 -4.34 19.58
C THR A 31 -10.85 -3.74 18.46
N VAL A 32 -10.94 -4.33 17.28
CA VAL A 32 -10.36 -3.81 16.04
C VAL A 32 -11.48 -3.19 15.22
N ILE A 33 -11.28 -1.96 14.74
CA ILE A 33 -12.14 -1.29 13.77
C ILE A 33 -11.41 -1.26 12.44
N SER A 34 -12.04 -1.73 11.37
CA SER A 34 -11.44 -1.77 10.02
C SER A 34 -12.47 -1.42 8.97
N ASN A 35 -12.13 -0.54 8.03
CA ASN A 35 -12.97 -0.24 6.87
C ASN A 35 -12.93 -1.35 5.79
N ASN A 36 -12.12 -2.40 5.99
CA ASN A 36 -12.05 -3.56 5.12
C ASN A 36 -12.28 -4.84 5.95
N PRO A 37 -13.15 -5.78 5.52
CA PRO A 37 -13.33 -7.07 6.20
C PRO A 37 -12.12 -8.00 6.08
N ASN A 38 -11.22 -7.74 5.14
CA ASN A 38 -10.06 -8.56 4.82
C ASN A 38 -8.75 -7.88 5.20
N PHE A 39 -7.79 -8.68 5.66
CA PHE A 39 -6.39 -8.28 5.67
C PHE A 39 -5.86 -8.33 4.24
N ASN A 40 -5.03 -7.35 3.87
CA ASN A 40 -4.33 -7.33 2.59
C ASN A 40 -2.82 -7.18 2.85
N PHE A 41 -2.02 -8.07 2.27
CA PHE A 41 -0.56 -7.98 2.34
C PHE A 41 -0.03 -6.97 1.30
N ILE A 42 -0.08 -5.69 1.69
CA ILE A 42 0.28 -4.53 0.87
C ILE A 42 1.58 -4.68 0.06
N PRO A 43 2.68 -5.26 0.60
CA PRO A 43 3.91 -5.40 -0.18
C PRO A 43 3.80 -6.22 -1.47
N SER A 44 2.74 -7.03 -1.64
CA SER A 44 2.52 -7.82 -2.87
C SER A 44 1.73 -7.07 -3.96
N ASN A 45 1.22 -5.87 -3.69
CA ASN A 45 0.43 -5.10 -4.65
C ASN A 45 1.16 -4.80 -5.99
N PRO A 46 2.48 -4.53 -6.05
CA PRO A 46 3.17 -4.39 -7.33
C PRO A 46 3.04 -5.64 -8.23
N TRP A 47 2.90 -6.82 -7.63
CA TRP A 47 2.79 -8.10 -8.35
C TRP A 47 1.36 -8.36 -8.81
N VAL A 48 0.37 -7.89 -8.04
CA VAL A 48 -1.04 -7.89 -8.46
C VAL A 48 -1.23 -7.02 -9.69
N ALA A 49 -0.59 -5.85 -9.73
CA ALA A 49 -0.72 -4.88 -10.82
C ALA A 49 -0.16 -5.34 -12.19
N VAL A 50 0.52 -6.49 -12.25
CA VAL A 50 0.92 -7.13 -13.53
C VAL A 50 0.38 -8.56 -13.65
N GLY A 51 -0.59 -8.94 -12.81
CA GLY A 51 -1.22 -10.27 -12.84
C GLY A 51 -0.34 -11.43 -12.37
N TRP A 52 0.79 -11.18 -11.69
CA TRP A 52 1.66 -12.24 -11.14
C TRP A 52 1.13 -12.83 -9.83
N ARG A 53 0.18 -12.14 -9.20
CA ARG A 53 -0.60 -12.57 -8.03
C ARG A 53 -2.05 -12.12 -8.19
N SER A 54 -2.96 -12.90 -7.63
CA SER A 54 -4.35 -12.51 -7.43
C SER A 54 -4.54 -11.87 -6.05
N GLU A 55 -5.69 -11.22 -5.84
CA GLU A 55 -6.09 -10.70 -4.52
C GLU A 55 -6.20 -11.81 -3.48
N ASP A 56 -6.69 -12.99 -3.87
CA ASP A 56 -6.84 -14.15 -3.00
C ASP A 56 -5.48 -14.71 -2.54
N ASP A 57 -4.41 -14.54 -3.34
CA ASP A 57 -3.06 -14.96 -2.94
C ASP A 57 -2.47 -14.11 -1.80
N ILE A 58 -3.02 -12.92 -1.57
CA ILE A 58 -2.43 -11.90 -0.69
C ILE A 58 -3.37 -11.40 0.41
N SER A 59 -4.55 -12.02 0.55
CA SER A 59 -5.58 -11.58 1.49
C SER A 59 -6.21 -12.73 2.27
N PHE A 60 -6.85 -12.41 3.38
CA PHE A 60 -7.69 -13.34 4.14
C PHE A 60 -8.73 -12.59 4.97
N GLU A 61 -9.85 -13.25 5.26
CA GLU A 61 -10.92 -12.67 6.10
C GLU A 61 -10.47 -12.46 7.55
N LEU A 62 -10.68 -11.27 8.11
CA LEU A 62 -10.27 -10.96 9.48
C LEU A 62 -11.13 -11.69 10.53
N ALA A 63 -12.44 -11.73 10.31
CA ALA A 63 -13.44 -12.15 11.30
C ALA A 63 -13.18 -13.53 11.92
N PRO A 64 -12.96 -14.62 11.14
CA PRO A 64 -12.74 -15.93 11.74
C PRO A 64 -11.43 -16.00 12.53
N HIS A 65 -10.40 -15.22 12.16
CA HIS A 65 -9.10 -15.25 12.83
C HIS A 65 -9.12 -14.49 14.15
N LEU A 66 -9.73 -13.30 14.16
CA LEU A 66 -9.86 -12.47 15.35
C LEU A 66 -10.80 -13.12 16.38
N LYS A 67 -11.93 -13.68 15.93
CA LYS A 67 -12.89 -14.37 16.80
C LYS A 67 -12.26 -15.55 17.57
N ARG A 68 -11.38 -16.33 16.92
CA ARG A 68 -10.66 -17.44 17.57
C ARG A 68 -9.73 -16.99 18.70
N LYS A 69 -9.37 -15.71 18.76
CA LYS A 69 -8.54 -15.12 19.81
C LYS A 69 -9.32 -14.23 20.77
N ASP A 70 -10.65 -14.23 20.69
CA ASP A 70 -11.51 -13.38 21.52
C ASP A 70 -11.15 -11.88 21.35
N ILE A 71 -10.92 -11.48 20.10
CA ILE A 71 -10.74 -10.10 19.67
C ILE A 71 -11.99 -9.71 18.87
N ASN A 72 -12.64 -8.62 19.27
CA ASN A 72 -13.81 -8.12 18.57
C ASN A 72 -13.41 -7.43 17.27
N LEU A 73 -14.21 -7.58 16.21
CA LEU A 73 -14.05 -6.87 14.95
C LEU A 73 -15.31 -6.05 14.67
N ILE A 74 -15.11 -4.78 14.34
CA ILE A 74 -16.12 -3.89 13.76
C ILE A 74 -15.66 -3.58 12.35
N VAL A 75 -16.43 -4.03 11.35
CA VAL A 75 -16.19 -3.67 9.94
C VAL A 75 -16.96 -2.39 9.64
N GLY A 76 -16.23 -1.30 9.44
CA GLY A 76 -16.77 0.03 9.22
C GLY A 76 -15.66 1.09 9.27
N GLU A 77 -15.93 2.24 8.68
CA GLU A 77 -15.02 3.38 8.70
C GLU A 77 -15.18 4.18 9.99
N ALA A 78 -14.08 4.44 10.69
CA ALA A 78 -14.06 5.36 11.82
C ALA A 78 -14.10 6.80 11.28
N THR A 79 -15.19 7.52 11.51
CA THR A 79 -15.44 8.84 10.91
C THR A 79 -15.07 10.00 11.83
N GLU A 80 -15.12 9.79 13.15
CA GLU A 80 -14.81 10.82 14.15
C GLU A 80 -14.22 10.17 15.41
N ILE A 81 -13.25 10.84 16.02
CA ILE A 81 -12.75 10.51 17.36
C ILE A 81 -13.14 11.67 18.28
N LYS A 82 -13.83 11.36 19.38
CA LYS A 82 -14.22 12.30 20.45
C LYS A 82 -13.32 12.06 21.66
N PRO A 83 -12.13 12.68 21.72
CA PRO A 83 -11.12 12.35 22.73
C PRO A 83 -11.54 12.75 24.15
N ASN A 84 -12.37 13.79 24.30
CA ASN A 84 -12.86 14.23 25.62
C ASN A 84 -13.84 13.23 26.25
N ASP A 85 -14.53 12.45 25.40
CA ASP A 85 -15.52 11.46 25.82
C ASP A 85 -14.97 10.02 25.73
N ASN A 86 -13.73 9.86 25.26
CA ASN A 86 -13.11 8.58 24.90
C ASN A 86 -13.98 7.71 23.97
N GLN A 87 -14.47 8.32 22.88
CA GLN A 87 -15.35 7.65 21.92
C GLN A 87 -14.82 7.70 20.48
N VAL A 88 -15.13 6.65 19.72
CA VAL A 88 -14.95 6.59 18.26
C VAL A 88 -16.32 6.40 17.60
N MET A 89 -16.61 7.19 16.57
CA MET A 89 -17.79 7.02 15.73
C MET A 89 -17.46 6.08 14.56
N VAL A 90 -18.29 5.07 14.36
CA VAL A 90 -18.23 4.16 13.20
C VAL A 90 -19.61 4.12 12.56
N GLY A 91 -19.85 4.99 11.57
CA GLY A 91 -21.21 5.30 11.13
C GLY A 91 -22.04 5.85 12.30
N ASP A 92 -23.23 5.26 12.54
CA ASP A 92 -24.09 5.62 13.67
C ASP A 92 -23.71 4.93 14.99
N GLN A 93 -22.71 4.02 14.97
CA GLN A 93 -22.26 3.30 16.15
C GLN A 93 -21.24 4.14 16.93
N VAL A 94 -21.47 4.28 18.24
CA VAL A 94 -20.50 4.81 19.21
C VAL A 94 -19.70 3.65 19.80
N VAL A 95 -18.38 3.78 19.84
CA VAL A 95 -17.46 2.81 20.46
C VAL A 95 -16.66 3.53 21.54
N ASP A 96 -17.00 3.27 22.80
CA ASP A 96 -16.21 3.74 23.96
C ASP A 96 -14.86 3.01 24.04
N TYR A 97 -13.86 3.66 24.60
CA TYR A 97 -12.55 3.07 24.89
C TYR A 97 -11.96 3.59 26.20
N ASP A 98 -11.06 2.82 26.80
CA ASP A 98 -10.12 3.33 27.82
C ASP A 98 -8.77 3.68 27.18
N TYR A 99 -8.38 2.95 26.13
CA TYR A 99 -7.16 3.19 25.36
C TYR A 99 -7.46 3.06 23.87
N LEU A 100 -6.98 4.04 23.10
CA LEU A 100 -7.12 4.08 21.65
C LEU A 100 -5.76 3.95 20.97
N VAL A 101 -5.68 3.09 19.96
CA VAL A 101 -4.50 2.92 19.11
C VAL A 101 -4.85 3.25 17.68
N LEU A 102 -4.11 4.19 17.11
CA LEU A 102 -4.27 4.63 15.72
C LEU A 102 -3.25 3.90 14.85
N ALA A 103 -3.74 3.01 13.98
CA ALA A 103 -2.96 2.25 13.02
C ALA A 103 -3.61 2.33 11.62
N THR A 104 -4.15 3.50 11.28
CA THR A 104 -4.96 3.76 10.09
C THR A 104 -4.18 3.75 8.77
N GLY A 105 -2.86 3.82 8.83
CA GLY A 105 -2.02 3.89 7.63
C GLY A 105 -2.08 5.26 6.93
N PRO A 106 -1.64 5.35 5.67
CA PRO A 106 -1.58 6.60 4.94
C PRO A 106 -2.91 6.96 4.27
N LYS A 107 -3.27 8.25 4.31
CA LYS A 107 -4.16 8.82 3.29
C LYS A 107 -3.32 9.09 2.04
N LEU A 108 -3.78 8.61 0.89
CA LEU A 108 -3.09 8.82 -0.39
C LEU A 108 -3.48 10.19 -0.95
N ALA A 109 -2.58 11.16 -0.85
CA ALA A 109 -2.81 12.57 -1.20
C ALA A 109 -2.63 12.81 -2.71
N PHE A 110 -3.44 12.16 -3.53
CA PHE A 110 -3.40 12.35 -4.98
C PHE A 110 -3.81 13.77 -5.41
N ASP A 111 -4.59 14.45 -4.58
CA ASP A 111 -5.09 15.82 -4.78
C ASP A 111 -4.00 16.88 -4.78
N GLU A 112 -2.82 16.59 -4.20
CA GLU A 112 -1.66 17.49 -4.18
C GLU A 112 -1.02 17.68 -5.57
N VAL A 113 -1.24 16.75 -6.51
CA VAL A 113 -0.73 16.83 -7.88
C VAL A 113 -1.87 16.68 -8.86
N LYS A 114 -2.20 17.76 -9.59
CA LYS A 114 -3.30 17.77 -10.54
C LYS A 114 -3.17 16.65 -11.58
N GLY A 115 -4.19 15.78 -11.64
CA GLY A 115 -4.25 14.66 -12.58
C GLY A 115 -3.53 13.38 -12.10
N LEU A 116 -2.99 13.36 -10.88
CA LEU A 116 -2.42 12.15 -10.28
C LEU A 116 -3.52 11.23 -9.73
N GLY A 117 -3.23 9.93 -9.67
CA GLY A 117 -4.06 8.91 -9.06
C GLY A 117 -5.14 8.34 -10.00
N PRO A 118 -5.85 7.28 -9.54
CA PRO A 118 -6.78 6.49 -10.34
C PRO A 118 -7.95 7.29 -10.95
N ASP A 119 -8.35 8.38 -10.31
CA ASP A 119 -9.40 9.29 -10.83
C ASP A 119 -8.86 10.37 -11.79
N GLY A 120 -7.55 10.34 -12.06
CA GLY A 120 -6.83 11.27 -12.92
C GLY A 120 -6.30 10.59 -14.19
N HIS A 121 -4.98 10.63 -14.39
CA HIS A 121 -4.28 10.15 -15.58
C HIS A 121 -3.20 9.11 -15.26
N SER A 122 -3.25 8.50 -14.08
CA SER A 122 -2.23 7.54 -13.64
C SER A 122 -2.83 6.47 -12.75
N VAL A 123 -2.18 5.31 -12.66
CA VAL A 123 -2.57 4.23 -11.75
C VAL A 123 -1.71 4.23 -10.49
N SER A 124 -2.15 3.51 -9.45
CA SER A 124 -1.42 3.36 -8.19
C SER A 124 -1.39 1.90 -7.76
N ILE A 125 -0.36 1.52 -7.01
CA ILE A 125 -0.20 0.18 -6.42
C ILE A 125 -0.20 0.22 -4.89
N CYS A 126 -0.61 1.33 -4.27
CA CYS A 126 -0.56 1.50 -2.82
C CYS A 126 -1.65 0.72 -2.07
N THR A 127 -2.75 0.38 -2.74
CA THR A 127 -3.84 -0.45 -2.20
C THR A 127 -4.13 -1.61 -3.16
N THR A 128 -4.68 -2.71 -2.66
CA THR A 128 -5.07 -3.85 -3.51
C THR A 128 -6.12 -3.43 -4.55
N ALA A 129 -7.05 -2.56 -4.18
CA ALA A 129 -8.06 -2.03 -5.11
C ALA A 129 -7.42 -1.23 -6.25
N HIS A 130 -6.45 -0.35 -5.95
CA HIS A 130 -5.74 0.38 -7.00
C HIS A 130 -4.86 -0.55 -7.84
N ALA A 131 -4.21 -1.53 -7.23
CA ALA A 131 -3.39 -2.51 -7.95
C ALA A 131 -4.23 -3.37 -8.92
N LYS A 132 -5.49 -3.66 -8.59
CA LYS A 132 -6.41 -4.34 -9.50
C LYS A 132 -6.75 -3.48 -10.72
N VAL A 133 -7.10 -2.20 -10.50
CA VAL A 133 -7.29 -1.24 -11.60
C VAL A 133 -6.02 -1.14 -12.45
N ALA A 134 -4.85 -1.07 -11.81
CA ALA A 134 -3.57 -1.05 -12.52
C ALA A 134 -3.32 -2.32 -13.34
N SER A 135 -3.78 -3.49 -12.85
CA SER A 135 -3.68 -4.75 -13.59
C SER A 135 -4.56 -4.76 -14.84
N ASP A 136 -5.78 -4.25 -14.74
CA ASP A 136 -6.69 -4.17 -15.89
C ASP A 136 -6.11 -3.23 -16.97
N GLU A 137 -5.66 -2.04 -16.56
CA GLU A 137 -4.99 -1.06 -17.44
C GLU A 137 -3.66 -1.60 -18.02
N TRP A 138 -2.91 -2.40 -17.25
CA TRP A 138 -1.66 -3.01 -17.70
C TRP A 138 -1.89 -4.08 -18.77
N GLU A 139 -2.93 -4.90 -18.63
CA GLU A 139 -3.29 -5.91 -19.63
C GLU A 139 -3.73 -5.23 -20.93
N ASP A 140 -4.65 -4.25 -20.84
CA ASP A 140 -5.10 -3.46 -21.99
C ASP A 140 -3.92 -2.77 -22.70
N PHE A 141 -3.00 -2.18 -21.95
CA PHE A 141 -1.78 -1.58 -22.50
C PHE A 141 -0.93 -2.61 -23.26
N CYS A 142 -0.75 -3.81 -22.71
CA CYS A 142 0.04 -4.86 -23.32
C CYS A 142 -0.63 -5.43 -24.58
N GLU A 143 -1.94 -5.69 -24.54
CA GLU A 143 -2.71 -6.22 -25.69
C GLU A 143 -2.71 -5.24 -26.87
N ASN A 144 -2.71 -3.94 -26.59
CA ASN A 144 -2.64 -2.88 -27.61
C ASN A 144 -1.22 -2.61 -28.15
N GLY A 145 -0.24 -3.46 -27.79
CA GLY A 145 1.12 -3.41 -28.33
C GLY A 145 2.08 -2.49 -27.56
N GLY A 146 1.65 -1.97 -26.41
CA GLY A 146 2.45 -1.13 -25.52
C GLY A 146 2.62 0.32 -25.98
N GLY A 147 3.63 0.99 -25.42
CA GLY A 147 3.89 2.41 -25.65
C GLY A 147 4.83 3.02 -24.60
N PRO A 148 5.00 4.34 -24.60
CA PRO A 148 5.83 5.01 -23.61
C PRO A 148 5.30 4.85 -22.19
N ILE A 149 6.20 4.56 -21.24
CA ILE A 149 5.87 4.37 -19.82
C ILE A 149 6.59 5.45 -19.01
N ALA A 150 5.82 6.12 -18.14
CA ALA A 150 6.34 6.91 -17.03
C ALA A 150 5.94 6.22 -15.72
N VAL A 151 6.92 6.01 -14.84
CA VAL A 151 6.73 5.37 -13.53
C VAL A 151 7.60 6.06 -12.50
N GLY A 152 7.19 6.09 -11.24
CA GLY A 152 8.06 6.56 -10.18
C GLY A 152 7.31 7.08 -8.97
N ALA A 153 7.87 8.12 -8.33
CA ALA A 153 7.37 8.67 -7.08
C ALA A 153 7.38 10.20 -7.11
N VAL A 154 6.22 10.79 -6.84
CA VAL A 154 6.02 12.26 -6.86
C VAL A 154 6.58 12.93 -5.60
N GLN A 155 6.55 14.26 -5.58
CA GLN A 155 6.93 15.10 -4.44
C GLN A 155 6.16 14.70 -3.18
N GLY A 156 6.85 14.71 -2.04
CA GLY A 156 6.26 14.34 -0.75
C GLY A 156 6.11 12.82 -0.53
N ALA A 157 6.39 11.98 -1.53
CA ALA A 157 6.44 10.54 -1.33
C ALA A 157 7.50 10.15 -0.28
N SER A 158 7.19 9.12 0.51
CA SER A 158 8.12 8.53 1.49
C SER A 158 8.43 7.06 1.21
N CYS A 159 7.69 6.43 0.28
CA CYS A 159 7.79 5.01 -0.03
C CYS A 159 8.30 4.80 -1.45
N PHE A 160 9.62 4.90 -1.63
CA PHE A 160 10.24 4.86 -2.97
C PHE A 160 10.53 3.45 -3.48
N GLY A 161 10.80 2.50 -2.57
CA GLY A 161 11.17 1.12 -2.92
C GLY A 161 10.20 0.44 -3.92
N PRO A 162 8.88 0.46 -3.67
CA PRO A 162 7.90 -0.12 -4.58
C PRO A 162 7.90 0.50 -5.99
N ALA A 163 8.28 1.77 -6.14
CA ALA A 163 8.39 2.38 -7.46
C ALA A 163 9.54 1.76 -8.28
N TYR A 164 10.71 1.56 -7.64
CA TYR A 164 11.84 0.86 -8.26
C TYR A 164 11.49 -0.58 -8.59
N GLU A 165 10.88 -1.29 -7.64
CA GLU A 165 10.40 -2.66 -7.85
C GLU A 165 9.46 -2.74 -9.05
N PHE A 166 8.43 -1.88 -9.09
CA PHE A 166 7.43 -1.91 -10.14
C PHE A 166 8.02 -1.59 -11.52
N ALA A 167 8.96 -0.65 -11.61
CA ALA A 167 9.70 -0.39 -12.85
C ALA A 167 10.45 -1.63 -13.37
N CYS A 168 11.10 -2.39 -12.47
CA CYS A 168 11.79 -3.63 -12.82
C CYS A 168 10.82 -4.77 -13.17
N ILE A 169 9.67 -4.85 -12.49
CA ILE A 169 8.61 -5.83 -12.78
C ILE A 169 8.04 -5.58 -14.18
N MET A 170 7.66 -4.35 -14.51
CA MET A 170 7.16 -3.98 -15.84
C MET A 170 8.16 -4.32 -16.95
N ASP A 171 9.45 -3.97 -16.80
CA ASP A 171 10.48 -4.36 -17.76
C ASP A 171 10.55 -5.88 -17.96
N THR A 172 10.47 -6.63 -16.85
CA THR A 172 10.52 -8.10 -16.87
C THR A 172 9.28 -8.70 -17.53
N ASP A 173 8.09 -8.18 -17.23
CA ASP A 173 6.83 -8.65 -17.81
C ASP A 173 6.75 -8.36 -19.31
N LEU A 174 7.11 -7.15 -19.74
CA LEU A 174 7.16 -6.77 -21.15
C LEU A 174 8.16 -7.62 -21.95
N LYS A 175 9.28 -8.02 -21.33
CA LYS A 175 10.24 -8.96 -21.94
C LYS A 175 9.64 -10.34 -22.14
N LYS A 176 8.91 -10.86 -21.13
CA LYS A 176 8.19 -12.14 -21.25
C LYS A 176 7.13 -12.10 -22.35
N ARG A 177 6.45 -10.96 -22.51
CA ARG A 177 5.45 -10.71 -23.55
C ARG A 177 6.05 -10.41 -24.93
N GLY A 178 7.36 -10.20 -25.03
CA GLY A 178 8.06 -9.92 -26.29
C GLY A 178 7.77 -8.54 -26.90
N ILE A 179 7.31 -7.56 -26.11
CA ILE A 179 6.96 -6.20 -26.58
C ILE A 179 7.78 -5.09 -25.90
N ARG A 180 8.79 -5.45 -25.11
CA ARG A 180 9.63 -4.49 -24.37
C ARG A 180 10.30 -3.45 -25.27
N ASP A 181 10.70 -3.83 -26.48
CA ASP A 181 11.34 -2.96 -27.48
C ASP A 181 10.43 -1.80 -27.93
N LYS A 182 9.10 -1.98 -27.85
CA LYS A 182 8.10 -0.96 -28.18
C LYS A 182 7.81 0.01 -27.03
N CYS A 183 8.31 -0.29 -25.83
CA CYS A 183 7.93 0.40 -24.60
C CYS A 183 9.10 1.20 -24.01
N PRO A 184 9.38 2.43 -24.47
CA PRO A 184 10.39 3.27 -23.83
C PRO A 184 9.95 3.63 -22.41
N MET A 185 10.80 3.34 -21.41
CA MET A 185 10.49 3.54 -20.00
C MET A 185 11.30 4.70 -19.40
N THR A 186 10.63 5.56 -18.65
CA THR A 186 11.24 6.66 -17.88
C THR A 186 10.81 6.58 -16.42
N PHE A 187 11.78 6.52 -15.51
CA PHE A 187 11.58 6.61 -14.08
C PHE A 187 11.66 8.07 -13.61
N ILE A 188 10.63 8.59 -12.96
CA ILE A 188 10.57 9.99 -12.50
C ILE A 188 10.47 10.00 -10.97
N THR A 189 11.40 10.66 -10.29
CA THR A 189 11.43 10.67 -8.83
C THR A 189 11.78 12.03 -8.26
N ALA A 190 11.11 12.37 -7.15
CA ALA A 190 11.45 13.52 -6.32
C ALA A 190 12.77 13.33 -5.55
N GLU A 191 13.35 12.13 -5.56
CA GLU A 191 14.66 11.88 -4.93
C GLU A 191 15.77 12.74 -5.56
N PRO A 192 16.77 13.15 -4.77
CA PRO A 192 17.91 13.93 -5.29
C PRO A 192 18.84 13.13 -6.20
N TYR A 193 18.84 11.80 -6.06
CA TYR A 193 19.54 10.84 -6.91
C TYR A 193 18.86 9.47 -6.79
N ILE A 194 19.11 8.57 -7.75
CA ILE A 194 18.56 7.22 -7.74
C ILE A 194 19.02 6.42 -6.52
N GLY A 195 18.09 5.77 -5.82
CA GLY A 195 18.40 4.97 -4.64
C GLY A 195 18.68 5.78 -3.38
N HIS A 196 18.23 7.04 -3.32
CA HIS A 196 18.19 7.81 -2.08
C HIS A 196 17.20 7.22 -1.07
N LEU A 197 16.09 6.65 -1.57
CA LEU A 197 15.03 5.92 -0.86
C LEU A 197 14.33 6.73 0.25
N GLY A 198 14.56 8.04 0.32
CA GLY A 198 14.13 8.89 1.44
C GLY A 198 15.01 8.75 2.69
N LEU A 199 16.11 8.01 2.61
CA LEU A 199 16.97 7.62 3.73
C LEU A 199 18.41 8.15 3.64
N GLY A 200 18.74 8.92 2.60
CA GLY A 200 20.14 9.28 2.29
C GLY A 200 20.92 8.16 1.60
N GLY A 201 20.23 7.15 1.08
CA GLY A 201 20.81 5.90 0.56
C GLY A 201 21.04 4.84 1.65
N ALA A 202 21.14 3.59 1.22
CA ALA A 202 21.38 2.44 2.10
C ALA A 202 22.43 1.52 1.46
N GLY A 203 23.66 1.54 2.00
CA GLY A 203 24.80 0.88 1.37
C GLY A 203 25.07 1.45 -0.02
N ASP A 204 25.24 0.59 -1.02
CA ASP A 204 25.38 0.98 -2.44
C ASP A 204 24.04 0.98 -3.20
N SER A 205 22.95 1.39 -2.55
CA SER A 205 21.64 1.48 -3.20
C SER A 205 21.69 2.33 -4.48
N LYS A 206 22.49 3.39 -4.49
CA LYS A 206 22.70 4.25 -5.66
C LYS A 206 23.36 3.50 -6.82
N GLY A 207 24.54 2.92 -6.61
CA GLY A 207 25.28 2.23 -7.66
C GLY A 207 24.51 1.03 -8.19
N LEU A 208 23.90 0.26 -7.30
CA LEU A 208 23.06 -0.90 -7.62
C LEU A 208 21.87 -0.50 -8.51
N LEU A 209 21.02 0.44 -8.06
CA LEU A 209 19.78 0.78 -8.77
C LEU A 209 20.06 1.50 -10.09
N GLU A 210 21.07 2.38 -10.15
CA GLU A 210 21.47 2.97 -11.42
C GLU A 210 22.02 1.93 -12.39
N SER A 211 22.76 0.92 -11.91
CA SER A 211 23.26 -0.18 -12.74
C SER A 211 22.11 -0.99 -13.31
N GLU A 212 21.13 -1.37 -12.49
CA GLU A 212 19.92 -2.07 -12.92
C GLU A 212 19.16 -1.29 -13.99
N PHE A 213 18.96 0.01 -13.79
CA PHE A 213 18.24 0.85 -14.77
C PHE A 213 19.00 0.95 -16.09
N ARG A 214 20.33 1.08 -16.07
CA ARG A 214 21.15 1.06 -17.29
C ARG A 214 21.03 -0.27 -18.03
N GLN A 215 21.12 -1.40 -17.33
CA GLN A 215 20.99 -2.74 -17.93
C GLN A 215 19.59 -2.99 -18.52
N ARG A 216 18.56 -2.37 -17.95
CA ARG A 216 17.17 -2.47 -18.40
C ARG A 216 16.76 -1.39 -19.40
N HIS A 217 17.68 -0.49 -19.77
CA HIS A 217 17.42 0.67 -20.62
C HIS A 217 16.24 1.53 -20.12
N ILE A 218 16.13 1.69 -18.80
CA ILE A 218 15.18 2.59 -18.15
C ILE A 218 15.89 3.93 -17.97
N LYS A 219 15.37 4.99 -18.61
CA LYS A 219 15.88 6.36 -18.38
C LYS A 219 15.34 6.87 -17.05
N TRP A 220 15.99 7.86 -16.44
CA TRP A 220 15.46 8.44 -15.21
C TRP A 220 15.63 9.95 -15.12
N ILE A 221 14.77 10.57 -14.33
CA ILE A 221 14.78 11.99 -13.96
C ILE A 221 14.64 12.06 -12.44
N THR A 222 15.56 12.76 -11.80
CA THR A 222 15.63 12.99 -10.34
C THR A 222 15.42 14.47 -10.05
N ASN A 223 15.04 14.83 -8.82
CA ASN A 223 14.62 16.20 -8.45
C ASN A 223 13.44 16.72 -9.31
N ALA A 224 12.51 15.84 -9.69
CA ALA A 224 11.38 16.17 -10.57
C ALA A 224 10.05 15.66 -10.01
#